data_AF-A0A4Y9XT06-F1
#
_entry.id   AF-A0A4Y9XT06-F1
#
_cell.length_a   1.000
_cell.length_b   1.000
_cell.length_c   1.000
_cell.angle_alpha   90.00
_cell.angle_beta   90.00
_cell.angle_gamma   90.00
#
_symmetry.space_group_name_H-M   'P 1'
#
loop_
_entity.id
_entity.type
_entity.pdbx_description
1 polymer ?
#
loop_
_entity_poly.entity_id
_entity_poly.type
_entity_poly.pdbx_seq_one_letter_code
_entity_poly.pdbx_strand_id
1 'polypeptide(L)'
;MPKRKGSWRFQNLGIPRRKARTAKGDNSGATEQTDFTAVPSLLETACKERGVEVLFLPKFHCELNFIEQCWGSAKRTYRLNPPSSKEEDLQRNVLNALEAVPIESMRRYATRSRRFMDAYSKGLNGAQAAWAAKKYRSHRTLPTSLMADLEGISGA
;
A
#
# COMPACT_ATOMS: atom_id res chain seq x y z
N MET A 1 -20.16 20.09 20.04
CA MET A 1 -19.25 19.76 18.90
C MET A 1 -19.28 18.26 18.67
N PRO A 2 -19.81 17.74 17.54
CA PRO A 2 -19.90 16.30 17.34
C PRO A 2 -18.59 15.74 16.77
N LYS A 3 -18.01 14.78 17.50
CA LYS A 3 -16.83 14.01 17.09
C LYS A 3 -17.19 13.10 15.91
N ARG A 4 -16.58 13.33 14.74
CA ARG A 4 -16.72 12.43 13.58
C ARG A 4 -15.97 11.13 13.87
N LYS A 5 -16.71 10.03 14.10
CA LYS A 5 -16.18 8.66 14.10
C LYS A 5 -15.95 8.24 12.65
N GLY A 6 -14.70 8.21 12.20
CA GLY A 6 -14.33 7.64 10.91
C GLY A 6 -14.10 6.14 11.06
N SER A 7 -15.13 5.34 10.78
CA SER A 7 -15.02 3.89 10.60
C SER A 7 -14.41 3.59 9.23
N TRP A 8 -13.09 3.40 9.16
CA TRP A 8 -12.43 2.93 7.93
C TRP A 8 -12.46 1.40 7.88
N ARG A 9 -13.59 0.83 7.46
CA ARG A 9 -13.68 -0.59 7.16
C ARG A 9 -13.18 -0.79 5.73
N PHE A 10 -11.92 -1.21 5.55
CA PHE A 10 -11.39 -1.63 4.24
C PHE A 10 -11.99 -2.99 3.86
N GLN A 11 -13.20 -2.98 3.29
CA GLN A 11 -13.73 -4.14 2.59
C GLN A 11 -13.43 -3.99 1.09
N ASN A 12 -12.75 -5.00 0.55
CA ASN A 12 -12.61 -5.34 -0.87
C ASN A 12 -12.57 -4.16 -1.85
N LEU A 13 -11.35 -3.70 -2.19
CA LEU A 13 -11.08 -2.72 -3.25
C LEU A 13 -11.46 -3.18 -4.68
N GLY A 14 -12.30 -4.21 -4.85
CA GLY A 14 -12.82 -4.62 -6.16
C GLY A 14 -11.76 -4.97 -7.22
N ILE A 15 -10.48 -5.12 -6.84
CA ILE A 15 -9.39 -5.35 -7.77
C ILE A 15 -9.53 -6.76 -8.35
N PRO A 16 -9.76 -6.92 -9.66
CA PRO A 16 -9.84 -8.25 -10.26
C PRO A 16 -8.51 -8.95 -10.10
N ARG A 17 -8.51 -10.12 -9.46
CA ARG A 17 -7.38 -11.05 -9.47
C ARG A 17 -7.06 -11.39 -10.92
N ARG A 18 -6.00 -10.81 -11.50
CA ARG A 18 -5.42 -11.36 -12.73
C ARG A 18 -5.02 -12.80 -12.42
N LYS A 19 -5.68 -13.76 -13.08
CA LYS A 19 -5.33 -15.18 -12.96
C LYS A 19 -3.86 -15.33 -13.34
N ALA A 20 -3.05 -15.76 -12.38
CA ALA A 20 -1.75 -16.32 -12.70
C ALA A 20 -1.98 -17.46 -13.69
N ARG A 21 -1.15 -17.54 -14.73
CA ARG A 21 -1.13 -18.67 -15.65
C ARG A 21 -0.64 -19.87 -14.84
N THR A 22 -1.56 -20.60 -14.22
CA THR A 22 -1.27 -21.79 -13.43
C THR A 22 -0.98 -22.95 -14.37
N ALA A 23 0.19 -23.55 -14.21
CA ALA A 23 0.37 -24.96 -14.55
C ALA A 23 -0.73 -25.77 -13.85
N LYS A 24 -1.28 -26.72 -14.58
CA LYS A 24 -2.41 -27.58 -14.21
C LYS A 24 -2.18 -28.19 -12.82
N GLY A 25 -2.95 -27.70 -11.84
CA GLY A 25 -3.06 -28.25 -10.51
C GLY A 25 -4.43 -27.84 -10.00
N ASP A 26 -5.34 -28.82 -9.90
CA ASP A 26 -6.71 -28.61 -9.47
C ASP A 26 -6.73 -27.96 -8.08
N ASN A 27 -7.26 -26.75 -8.01
CA ASN A 27 -7.53 -26.06 -6.74
C ASN A 27 -9.03 -25.73 -6.68
N SER A 28 -9.83 -26.77 -6.49
CA SER A 28 -11.22 -26.66 -6.05
C SER A 28 -11.31 -27.29 -4.66
N GLY A 29 -11.29 -26.48 -3.59
CA GLY A 29 -11.81 -26.98 -2.30
C GLY A 29 -11.27 -26.48 -0.96
N ALA A 30 -10.44 -25.42 -0.82
CA ALA A 30 -9.82 -25.16 0.51
C ALA A 30 -9.69 -23.70 1.01
N THR A 31 -10.46 -22.72 0.52
CA THR A 31 -10.34 -21.33 1.05
C THR A 31 -11.64 -20.63 1.42
N GLU A 32 -12.79 -21.32 1.43
CA GLU A 32 -14.10 -20.73 1.77
C GLU A 32 -14.72 -21.37 3.03
N GLN A 33 -13.87 -21.85 3.93
CA GLN A 33 -14.32 -22.37 5.22
C GLN A 33 -14.58 -21.20 6.19
N THR A 34 -15.83 -21.12 6.65
CA THR A 34 -16.39 -20.00 7.41
C THR A 34 -15.85 -19.93 8.84
N ASP A 35 -15.46 -21.07 9.40
CA ASP A 35 -14.86 -21.23 10.73
C ASP A 35 -13.50 -20.54 10.85
N PHE A 36 -12.65 -20.63 9.83
CA PHE A 36 -11.36 -19.93 9.81
C PHE A 36 -11.47 -18.42 9.55
N THR A 37 -12.55 -17.97 8.91
CA THR A 37 -12.75 -16.55 8.59
C THR A 37 -13.33 -15.77 9.78
N ALA A 38 -14.02 -16.46 10.70
CA ALA A 38 -14.67 -15.84 11.85
C ALA A 38 -13.76 -15.62 13.07
N VAL A 39 -12.58 -16.25 13.11
CA VAL A 39 -11.66 -16.19 14.25
C VAL A 39 -10.59 -15.11 14.03
N PRO A 40 -10.45 -14.12 14.92
CA PRO A 40 -9.36 -13.15 14.86
C PRO A 40 -8.00 -13.86 14.96
N SER A 41 -7.03 -13.41 14.16
CA SER A 41 -5.68 -13.95 14.24
C SER A 41 -5.02 -13.66 15.60
N LEU A 42 -3.97 -14.43 15.93
CA LEU A 42 -3.15 -14.18 17.12
C LEU A 42 -2.60 -12.74 17.12
N LEU A 43 -2.19 -12.25 15.94
CA LEU A 43 -1.70 -10.88 15.77
C LEU A 43 -2.78 -9.85 16.09
N GLU A 44 -3.99 -10.01 15.54
CA GLU A 44 -5.11 -9.12 15.83
C GLU A 44 -5.47 -9.11 17.31
N THR A 45 -5.49 -10.29 17.94
CA THR A 45 -5.79 -10.43 19.37
C THR A 45 -4.73 -9.73 20.22
N ALA A 46 -3.46 -10.00 19.99
CA ALA A 46 -2.34 -9.40 20.71
C ALA A 46 -2.26 -7.86 20.52
N CYS A 47 -2.59 -7.36 19.33
CA CYS A 47 -2.67 -5.92 19.07
C CYS A 47 -3.89 -5.29 19.76
N LYS A 48 -5.05 -5.95 19.72
CA LYS A 48 -6.29 -5.47 20.34
C LYS A 48 -6.17 -5.39 21.87
N GLU A 49 -5.51 -6.34 22.51
CA GLU A 49 -5.16 -6.30 23.94
C GLU A 49 -4.33 -5.05 24.31
N ARG A 50 -3.51 -4.57 23.37
CA ARG A 50 -2.69 -3.36 23.50
C ARG A 50 -3.40 -2.09 23.00
N GLY A 51 -4.66 -2.17 22.60
CA GLY A 51 -5.43 -1.04 22.07
C GLY A 51 -5.02 -0.60 20.65
N VAL A 52 -4.33 -1.45 19.89
CA VAL A 52 -3.89 -1.18 18.51
C VAL A 52 -4.70 -2.01 17.53
N GLU A 53 -5.14 -1.38 16.43
CA GLU A 53 -5.84 -2.08 15.34
C GLU A 53 -4.84 -2.52 14.27
N VAL A 54 -5.03 -3.74 13.76
CA VAL A 54 -4.20 -4.30 12.68
C VAL A 54 -4.83 -3.97 11.34
N LEU A 55 -4.03 -3.39 10.44
CA LEU A 55 -4.45 -3.09 9.07
C LEU A 55 -3.77 -4.07 8.11
N PHE A 56 -4.57 -4.93 7.48
CA PHE A 56 -4.09 -5.86 6.45
C PHE A 56 -4.09 -5.18 5.08
N LEU A 57 -2.92 -5.14 4.45
CA LEU A 57 -2.78 -4.63 3.09
C LEU A 57 -2.99 -5.74 2.05
N PRO A 58 -3.60 -5.44 0.90
CA PRO A 58 -3.71 -6.38 -0.21
C PRO A 58 -2.34 -6.92 -0.65
N LYS A 59 -2.27 -8.22 -0.94
CA LYS A 59 -1.03 -8.86 -1.44
C LYS A 59 -0.65 -8.28 -2.81
N PHE A 60 0.65 -8.09 -3.04
CA PHE A 60 1.24 -7.58 -4.29
C PHE A 60 0.88 -6.12 -4.64
N HIS A 61 0.47 -5.33 -3.64
CA HIS A 61 0.16 -3.91 -3.80
C HIS A 61 1.08 -3.03 -2.95
N CYS A 62 2.38 -3.05 -3.25
CA CYS A 62 3.39 -2.33 -2.46
C CYS A 62 3.19 -0.81 -2.48
N GLU A 63 2.51 -0.27 -3.49
CA GLU A 63 2.09 1.13 -3.58
C GLU A 63 1.13 1.57 -2.46
N LEU A 64 0.42 0.63 -1.83
CA LEU A 64 -0.45 0.89 -0.70
C LEU A 64 0.30 0.94 0.63
N ASN A 65 1.54 0.42 0.67
CA ASN A 65 2.39 0.42 1.84
C ASN A 65 3.42 1.57 1.76
N PHE A 66 3.13 2.71 2.40
CA PHE A 66 4.01 3.87 2.29
C PHE A 66 5.42 3.65 2.88
N ILE A 67 5.59 2.66 3.77
CA ILE A 67 6.90 2.35 4.38
C ILE A 67 7.90 1.89 3.32
N GLU A 68 7.45 1.33 2.20
CA GLU A 68 8.32 0.92 1.08
C GLU A 68 9.06 2.12 0.48
N GLN A 69 8.40 3.30 0.45
CA GLN A 69 9.01 4.54 0.01
C GLN A 69 9.99 5.09 1.07
N CYS A 70 9.68 4.93 2.36
CA CYS A 70 10.62 5.26 3.44
C CYS A 70 11.90 4.41 3.33
N TRP A 71 11.76 3.09 3.15
CA TRP A 71 12.89 2.19 2.91
C TRP A 71 13.65 2.54 1.64
N GLY A 72 12.97 2.91 0.56
CA GLY A 72 13.61 3.40 -0.66
C GLY A 72 14.46 4.65 -0.42
N SER A 73 13.94 5.61 0.34
CA SER A 73 14.66 6.83 0.71
C SER A 73 15.86 6.53 1.61
N ALA A 74 15.67 5.74 2.67
CA ALA A 74 16.74 5.34 3.58
C ALA A 74 17.84 4.58 2.84
N LYS A 75 17.50 3.62 1.97
CA LYS A 75 18.49 2.91 1.14
C LYS A 75 19.28 3.85 0.24
N ARG A 76 18.66 4.91 -0.30
CA ARG A 76 19.37 5.91 -1.09
C ARG A 76 20.41 6.65 -0.23
N THR A 77 20.03 7.09 0.97
CA THR A 77 20.96 7.74 1.92
C THR A 77 22.08 6.78 2.32
N TYR A 78 21.74 5.54 2.66
CA TYR A 78 22.69 4.52 3.06
C TYR A 78 23.78 4.27 2.00
N ARG A 79 23.39 4.24 0.71
CA ARG A 79 24.32 4.03 -0.42
C ARG A 79 25.33 5.17 -0.63
N LEU A 80 25.18 6.31 0.04
CA LEU A 80 26.16 7.40 0.02
C LEU A 80 27.30 7.17 1.01
N ASN A 81 27.14 6.25 1.97
CA ASN A 81 28.18 5.90 2.92
C ASN A 81 29.30 5.10 2.24
N PRO A 82 30.55 5.19 2.75
CA PRO A 82 31.63 4.34 2.27
C PRO A 82 31.29 2.85 2.52
N PRO A 83 31.77 1.94 1.66
CA PRO A 83 31.62 0.51 1.90
C PRO A 83 32.35 0.11 3.19
N SER A 84 31.70 -0.68 4.03
CA SER A 84 32.29 -1.29 5.22
C SER A 84 31.83 -2.74 5.33
N SER A 85 32.66 -3.59 5.90
CA SER A 85 32.35 -4.97 6.25
C SER A 85 32.12 -5.16 7.75
N LYS A 86 32.32 -4.11 8.56
CA LYS A 86 32.15 -4.15 10.02
C LYS A 86 30.70 -3.98 10.41
N GLU A 87 30.18 -4.88 11.23
CA GLU A 87 28.77 -4.88 11.65
C GLU A 87 28.38 -3.56 12.33
N GLU A 88 29.26 -2.99 13.15
CA GLU A 88 29.02 -1.76 13.88
C GLU A 88 28.82 -0.57 12.93
N ASP A 89 29.60 -0.53 11.85
CA ASP A 89 29.46 0.49 10.81
C ASP A 89 28.15 0.31 10.04
N LEU A 90 27.82 -0.93 9.67
CA LEU A 90 26.58 -1.26 8.96
C LEU A 90 25.35 -0.85 9.79
N GLN A 91 25.31 -1.22 11.07
CA GLN A 91 24.21 -0.89 11.98
C GLN A 91 24.06 0.62 12.16
N ARG A 92 25.17 1.33 12.45
CA ARG A 92 25.18 2.79 12.58
C ARG A 92 24.70 3.48 11.31
N ASN A 93 25.16 3.02 10.15
CA ASN A 93 24.78 3.59 8.86
C ASN A 93 23.30 3.36 8.54
N VAL A 94 22.73 2.20 8.89
CA VAL A 94 21.28 1.93 8.73
C VAL A 94 20.46 2.85 9.63
N LEU A 95 20.82 2.98 10.92
CA LEU A 95 20.11 3.86 11.84
C LEU A 95 20.13 5.32 11.38
N ASN A 96 21.32 5.83 11.01
CA ASN A 96 21.47 7.20 10.48
C ASN A 96 20.66 7.41 9.19
N ALA A 97 20.64 6.42 8.30
CA ALA A 97 19.88 6.51 7.06
C ALA A 97 18.35 6.51 7.27
N LEU A 98 17.87 5.79 8.28
CA LEU A 98 16.46 5.79 8.68
C LEU A 98 16.05 7.12 9.34
N GLU A 99 16.87 7.63 10.26
CA GLU A 99 16.68 8.93 10.92
C GLU A 99 16.64 10.08 9.90
N ALA A 100 17.44 9.98 8.85
CA ALA A 100 17.54 11.00 7.80
C ALA A 100 16.30 11.12 6.92
N VAL A 101 15.30 10.22 7.02
CA VAL A 101 14.06 10.32 6.23
C VAL A 101 13.20 11.47 6.79
N PRO A 102 12.96 12.56 6.05
CA PRO A 102 12.21 13.69 6.60
C PRO A 102 10.74 13.34 6.83
N ILE A 103 10.16 13.83 7.92
CA ILE A 103 8.72 13.67 8.23
C ILE A 103 7.84 14.18 7.07
N GLU A 104 8.26 15.25 6.40
CA GLU A 104 7.55 15.77 5.22
C GLU A 104 7.49 14.75 4.08
N SER A 105 8.58 14.02 3.84
CA SER A 105 8.63 12.94 2.86
C SER A 105 7.71 11.79 3.26
N MET A 106 7.73 11.38 4.53
CA MET A 106 6.82 10.35 5.05
C MET A 106 5.34 10.73 4.82
N ARG A 107 4.97 11.98 5.10
CA ARG A 107 3.61 12.51 4.85
C ARG A 107 3.25 12.49 3.37
N ARG A 108 4.20 12.83 2.49
CA ARG A 108 4.01 12.75 1.02
C ARG A 108 3.83 11.30 0.56
N TYR A 109 4.59 10.35 1.12
CA TYR A 109 4.47 8.93 0.81
C TYR A 109 3.11 8.37 1.24
N ALA A 110 2.66 8.66 2.46
CA ALA A 110 1.34 8.28 2.94
C ALA A 110 0.21 8.86 2.07
N THR A 111 0.34 10.13 1.67
CA THR A 111 -0.59 10.78 0.75
C THR A 111 -0.62 10.08 -0.61
N ARG A 112 0.53 9.65 -1.13
CA ARG A 112 0.63 8.89 -2.38
C ARG A 112 -0.12 7.56 -2.27
N SER A 113 0.12 6.77 -1.21
CA SER A 113 -0.59 5.51 -0.99
C SER A 113 -2.10 5.72 -0.89
N ARG A 114 -2.54 6.81 -0.25
CA ARG A 114 -3.96 7.19 -0.20
C ARG A 114 -4.57 7.49 -1.57
N ARG A 115 -3.81 8.06 -2.50
CA ARG A 115 -4.27 8.28 -3.89
C ARG A 115 -4.43 6.97 -4.64
N PHE A 116 -3.54 6.00 -4.43
CA PHE A 116 -3.71 4.66 -4.98
C PHE A 116 -4.93 3.95 -4.38
N MET A 117 -5.17 4.08 -3.07
CA MET A 117 -6.38 3.58 -2.43
C MET A 117 -7.66 4.19 -3.03
N ASP A 118 -7.70 5.51 -3.23
CA ASP A 118 -8.83 6.19 -3.89
C ASP A 118 -9.04 5.67 -5.33
N ALA A 119 -7.97 5.52 -6.10
CA ALA A 119 -8.04 4.99 -7.46
C ALA A 119 -8.60 3.55 -7.50
N TYR A 120 -8.11 2.67 -6.63
CA TYR A 120 -8.58 1.30 -6.54
C TYR A 120 -10.03 1.21 -6.07
N SER A 121 -10.45 2.07 -5.13
CA SER A 121 -11.86 2.15 -4.73
C SER A 121 -12.81 2.54 -5.87
N LYS A 122 -12.27 3.17 -6.93
CA LYS A 122 -12.98 3.56 -8.15
C LYS A 122 -12.82 2.54 -9.29
N GLY A 123 -12.20 1.38 -9.02
CA GLY A 123 -12.06 0.29 -9.99
C GLY A 123 -10.85 0.40 -10.93
N LEU A 124 -9.93 1.34 -10.70
CA LEU A 124 -8.74 1.46 -11.53
C LEU A 124 -7.77 0.32 -11.26
N ASN A 125 -7.05 -0.14 -12.29
CA ASN A 125 -5.92 -1.05 -12.10
C ASN A 125 -4.63 -0.27 -11.76
N GLY A 126 -3.55 -0.97 -11.41
CA GLY A 126 -2.28 -0.34 -10.99
C GLY A 126 -1.67 0.61 -12.02
N ALA A 127 -1.74 0.29 -13.31
CA ALA A 127 -1.22 1.15 -14.37
C ALA A 127 -2.06 2.42 -14.54
N GLN A 128 -3.38 2.28 -14.52
CA GLN A 128 -4.31 3.42 -14.57
C GLN A 128 -4.18 4.30 -13.33
N ALA A 129 -4.06 3.72 -12.14
CA ALA A 129 -3.88 4.44 -10.89
C ALA A 129 -2.56 5.23 -10.89
N ALA A 130 -1.47 4.64 -11.39
CA ALA A 130 -0.19 5.33 -11.55
C ALA A 130 -0.27 6.50 -12.54
N TRP A 131 -0.94 6.30 -13.68
CA TRP A 131 -1.19 7.36 -14.65
C TRP A 131 -2.03 8.49 -14.04
N ALA A 132 -3.14 8.16 -13.36
CA ALA A 132 -4.03 9.12 -12.74
C ALA A 132 -3.31 9.92 -11.64
N ALA A 133 -2.49 9.26 -10.82
CA ALA A 133 -1.67 9.92 -9.80
C ALA A 133 -0.67 10.93 -10.40
N LYS A 134 -0.18 10.66 -11.62
CA LYS A 134 0.71 11.56 -12.37
C LYS A 134 -0.06 12.72 -13.02
N LYS A 135 -1.16 12.43 -13.69
CA LYS A 135 -2.01 13.41 -14.41
C LYS A 135 -2.66 14.40 -13.45
N TYR A 136 -3.22 13.92 -12.34
CA TYR A 136 -3.95 14.74 -11.37
C TYR A 136 -3.12 15.02 -10.11
N ARG A 137 -1.81 15.29 -10.28
CA ARG A 137 -0.89 15.50 -9.14
C ARG A 137 -1.32 16.64 -8.21
N SER A 138 -1.90 17.71 -8.75
CA SER A 138 -2.37 18.88 -8.01
C SER A 138 -3.73 18.66 -7.31
N HIS A 139 -4.54 17.74 -7.83
CA HIS A 139 -5.85 17.45 -7.25
C HIS A 139 -5.72 16.53 -6.03
N ARG A 140 -6.57 16.78 -5.03
CA ARG A 140 -6.61 15.95 -3.82
C ARG A 140 -7.46 14.69 -3.99
N THR A 141 -8.30 14.66 -5.02
CA THR A 141 -9.23 13.58 -5.35
C THR A 141 -9.27 13.38 -6.86
N LEU A 142 -9.41 12.14 -7.31
CA LEU A 142 -9.63 11.88 -8.74
C LEU A 142 -11.04 12.34 -9.15
N PRO A 143 -11.16 13.11 -10.25
CA PRO A 143 -12.46 13.59 -10.74
C PRO A 143 -13.33 12.42 -11.19
N THR A 144 -14.65 12.57 -11.10
CA THR A 144 -15.62 11.57 -11.57
C THR A 144 -15.55 11.34 -13.08
N SER A 145 -15.07 12.33 -13.86
CA SER A 145 -14.86 12.21 -15.30
C SER A 145 -13.67 11.34 -15.72
N LEU A 146 -12.83 10.89 -14.77
CA LEU A 146 -11.61 10.13 -15.03
C LEU A 146 -11.86 8.86 -15.85
N MET A 147 -12.97 8.16 -15.62
CA MET A 147 -13.28 6.92 -16.32
C MET A 147 -13.56 7.18 -17.81
N ALA A 148 -14.23 8.29 -18.14
CA ALA A 148 -14.43 8.72 -19.52
C ALA A 148 -13.10 9.11 -20.20
N ASP A 149 -12.19 9.78 -19.46
CA ASP A 149 -10.85 10.11 -19.95
C ASP A 149 -10.00 8.85 -20.24
N LEU A 150 -10.26 7.73 -19.54
CA LEU A 150 -9.56 6.45 -19.74
C LEU A 150 -10.14 5.62 -20.89
N GLU A 151 -11.45 5.65 -21.11
CA GLU A 151 -12.11 4.96 -22.23
C GLU A 151 -11.70 5.55 -23.59
N GLY A 152 -11.55 6.87 -23.67
CA GLY A 152 -11.06 7.57 -24.87
C GLY A 152 -9.61 7.23 -25.27
N ILE A 153 -8.81 6.65 -24.35
CA ILE A 153 -7.42 6.23 -24.62
C ILE A 153 -7.36 4.79 -25.15
N SER A 154 -8.35 3.94 -24.85
CA SER A 154 -8.39 2.55 -25.36
C SER A 154 -8.91 2.41 -26.80
N GLY A 155 -9.46 3.48 -27.37
CA GLY A 155 -10.03 3.52 -28.72
C GLY A 155 -9.15 4.19 -29.78
N ALA A 156 -7.87 4.43 -29.50
CA ALA A 156 -6.91 5.07 -30.41
C ALA A 156 -5.72 4.15 -30.72
#